data_AF-A0A524GLU6-F1
#
_entry.id   AF-A0A524GLU6-F1
#
_cell.length_a   1.000
_cell.length_b   1.000
_cell.length_c   1.000
_cell.angle_alpha   90.00
_cell.angle_beta   90.00
_cell.angle_gamma   90.00
#
_symmetry.space_group_name_H-M   'P 1'
#
loop_
_entity.id
_entity.type
_entity.pdbx_description
1 polymer ?
#
loop_
_entity_poly.entity_id
_entity_poly.type
_entity_poly.pdbx_seq_one_letter_code
_entity_poly.pdbx_strand_id
1 'polypeptide(L)'
;KPLTRTETAAYAHKKLKSGGCSDPRAVMPPAVCERLHSSSGGWPGVIDRLAMMALANAEHIPLLVEHIPKKPRNEQKPPNVVEPTPQLILTFKHKMLKKISLDKPRLLIGRNAICDIEIVHEWISRQHAILIRNEKSTVIVDLNSRNGTYVNAEPVKNHVLINNDIISLGDHRLKFVDPSATSRTTLRGAGWDDTTLAESIKDFRKGLLRQLKSTS
;
A
#
# COMPACT_ATOMS: atom_id res chain seq x y z
N LYS A 1 13.44 -13.61 8.02
CA LYS A 1 14.62 -12.76 7.75
C LYS A 1 15.13 -13.07 6.35
N PRO A 2 15.57 -12.07 5.56
CA PRO A 2 16.17 -12.33 4.25
C PRO A 2 17.50 -13.08 4.39
N LEU A 3 17.73 -14.02 3.48
CA LEU A 3 18.94 -14.80 3.32
C LEU A 3 20.00 -14.00 2.57
N THR A 4 21.26 -14.18 2.92
CA THR A 4 22.41 -13.72 2.13
C THR A 4 22.49 -14.43 0.78
N ARG A 5 23.38 -13.97 -0.11
CA ARG A 5 23.61 -14.59 -1.42
C ARG A 5 23.97 -16.08 -1.30
N THR A 6 24.90 -16.38 -0.41
CA THR A 6 25.38 -17.74 -0.13
C THR A 6 24.28 -18.60 0.49
N GLU A 7 23.53 -18.06 1.46
CA GLU A 7 22.40 -18.76 2.07
C GLU A 7 21.25 -19.01 1.07
N THR A 8 21.02 -18.10 0.12
CA THR A 8 19.98 -18.25 -0.91
C THR A 8 20.29 -19.41 -1.84
N ALA A 9 21.54 -19.54 -2.30
CA ALA A 9 21.98 -20.66 -3.12
C ALA A 9 21.85 -21.99 -2.35
N ALA A 10 22.33 -22.03 -1.10
CA ALA A 10 22.22 -23.21 -0.24
C ALA A 10 20.75 -23.61 0.01
N TYR A 11 19.88 -22.62 0.24
CA TYR A 11 18.45 -22.82 0.44
C TYR A 11 17.77 -23.43 -0.80
N ALA A 12 18.01 -22.85 -1.99
CA ALA A 12 17.43 -23.34 -3.24
C ALA A 12 17.91 -24.76 -3.59
N HIS A 13 19.21 -25.05 -3.43
CA HIS A 13 19.75 -26.38 -3.66
C HIS A 13 19.22 -27.40 -2.65
N LYS A 14 19.06 -27.02 -1.38
CA LYS A 14 18.45 -27.89 -0.37
C LYS A 14 17.00 -28.25 -0.74
N LYS A 15 16.21 -27.28 -1.22
CA LYS A 15 14.84 -27.50 -1.69
C LYS A 15 14.78 -28.47 -2.87
N LEU A 16 15.66 -28.30 -3.86
CA LEU A 16 15.76 -29.22 -4.99
C LEU A 16 16.11 -30.66 -4.54
N LYS A 17 17.07 -30.83 -3.61
CA LYS A 17 17.40 -32.15 -3.04
C LYS A 17 16.20 -32.77 -2.31
N SER A 18 15.48 -31.98 -1.52
CA SER A 18 14.26 -32.44 -0.84
C SER A 18 13.15 -32.82 -1.84
N GLY A 19 13.18 -32.28 -3.06
CA GLY A 19 12.30 -32.66 -4.16
C GLY A 19 12.81 -33.83 -5.02
N GLY A 20 13.89 -34.51 -4.63
CA GLY A 20 14.42 -35.68 -5.34
C GLY A 20 15.49 -35.39 -6.39
N CYS A 21 15.97 -34.15 -6.51
CA CYS A 21 17.06 -33.80 -7.43
C CYS A 21 18.42 -34.28 -6.88
N SER A 22 19.10 -35.15 -7.63
CA SER A 22 20.43 -35.68 -7.27
C SER A 22 21.56 -34.66 -7.44
N ASP A 23 21.50 -33.82 -8.48
CA ASP A 23 22.45 -32.72 -8.70
C ASP A 23 21.75 -31.35 -8.88
N PRO A 24 21.53 -30.62 -7.78
CA PRO A 24 20.94 -29.29 -7.83
C PRO A 24 21.77 -28.24 -8.58
N ARG A 25 23.09 -28.42 -8.73
CA ARG A 25 23.94 -27.45 -9.44
C ARG A 25 23.80 -27.59 -10.95
N ALA A 26 23.57 -28.82 -11.43
CA ALA A 26 23.19 -29.07 -12.82
C ALA A 26 21.81 -28.49 -13.15
N VAL A 27 20.90 -28.41 -12.17
CA VAL A 27 19.57 -27.80 -12.39
C VAL A 27 19.59 -26.28 -12.25
N MET A 28 20.21 -25.77 -11.20
CA MET A 28 20.26 -24.35 -10.86
C MET A 28 21.71 -23.90 -10.66
N PRO A 29 22.38 -23.47 -11.75
CA PRO A 29 23.75 -22.98 -11.71
C PRO A 29 23.93 -21.75 -10.80
N PRO A 30 25.16 -21.43 -10.36
CA PRO A 30 25.43 -20.29 -9.49
C PRO A 30 24.87 -18.96 -10.02
N ALA A 31 24.97 -18.69 -11.33
CA ALA A 31 24.44 -17.49 -11.95
C ALA A 31 22.90 -17.37 -11.81
N VAL A 32 22.19 -18.50 -11.83
CA VAL A 32 20.74 -18.53 -11.59
C VAL A 32 20.44 -18.26 -10.12
N CYS A 33 21.19 -18.84 -9.19
CA CYS A 33 21.04 -18.55 -7.76
C CYS A 33 21.31 -17.08 -7.43
N GLU A 34 22.31 -16.46 -8.07
CA GLU A 34 22.60 -15.03 -7.93
C GLU A 34 21.46 -14.16 -8.44
N ARG A 35 20.90 -14.51 -9.59
CA ARG A 35 19.72 -13.85 -10.13
C ARG A 35 18.50 -14.05 -9.23
N LEU A 36 18.30 -15.24 -8.71
CA LEU A 36 17.20 -15.58 -7.79
C LEU A 36 17.30 -14.77 -6.50
N HIS A 37 18.50 -14.65 -5.93
CA HIS A 37 18.75 -13.77 -4.77
C HIS A 37 18.46 -12.30 -5.11
N SER A 38 19.00 -11.82 -6.23
CA SER A 38 18.83 -10.43 -6.67
C SER A 38 17.36 -10.08 -6.93
N SER A 39 16.58 -11.02 -7.48
CA SER A 39 15.16 -10.87 -7.77
C SER A 39 14.25 -11.04 -6.55
N SER A 40 14.62 -11.90 -5.59
CA SER A 40 13.82 -12.15 -4.39
C SER A 40 14.14 -11.24 -3.20
N GLY A 41 15.28 -10.54 -3.23
CA GLY A 41 15.81 -9.84 -2.05
C GLY A 41 16.20 -10.78 -0.90
N GLY A 42 16.40 -12.07 -1.19
CA GLY A 42 16.73 -13.10 -0.19
C GLY A 42 15.54 -13.64 0.60
N TRP A 43 14.29 -13.28 0.27
CA TRP A 43 13.12 -13.75 1.03
C TRP A 43 12.73 -15.20 0.65
N PRO A 44 12.74 -16.16 1.59
CA PRO A 44 12.50 -17.59 1.29
C PRO A 44 11.22 -17.87 0.49
N GLY A 45 10.09 -17.26 0.85
CA GLY A 45 8.82 -17.46 0.12
C GLY A 45 8.81 -16.85 -1.29
N VAL A 46 9.59 -15.79 -1.53
CA VAL A 46 9.76 -15.23 -2.88
C VAL A 46 10.72 -16.09 -3.69
N ILE A 47 11.80 -16.57 -3.07
CA ILE A 47 12.75 -17.53 -3.66
C ILE A 47 12.02 -18.78 -4.14
N ASP A 48 11.19 -19.40 -3.30
CA ASP A 48 10.44 -20.62 -3.63
C ASP A 48 9.53 -20.41 -4.85
N ARG A 49 8.75 -19.32 -4.84
CA ARG A 49 7.84 -18.99 -5.94
C ARG A 49 8.59 -18.74 -7.26
N LEU A 50 9.66 -17.94 -7.24
CA LEU A 50 10.43 -17.66 -8.44
C LEU A 50 11.13 -18.90 -9.00
N ALA A 51 11.67 -19.75 -8.13
CA ALA A 51 12.28 -21.02 -8.52
C ALA A 51 11.24 -21.96 -9.16
N MET A 52 10.06 -22.09 -8.56
CA MET A 52 8.97 -22.90 -9.10
C MET A 52 8.48 -22.41 -10.46
N MET A 53 8.29 -21.09 -10.61
CA MET A 53 7.90 -20.50 -11.90
C MET A 53 8.96 -20.74 -12.98
N ALA A 54 10.24 -20.58 -12.63
CA ALA A 54 11.33 -20.79 -13.57
C ALA A 54 11.46 -22.25 -14.00
N LEU A 55 11.28 -23.19 -13.08
CA LEU A 55 11.27 -24.63 -13.39
C LEU A 55 10.08 -25.01 -14.25
N ALA A 56 8.90 -24.45 -13.99
CA ALA A 56 7.69 -24.73 -14.75
C ALA A 56 7.74 -24.20 -16.19
N ASN A 57 8.48 -23.10 -16.42
CA ASN A 57 8.58 -22.44 -17.72
C ASN A 57 9.85 -22.79 -18.50
N ALA A 58 10.79 -23.54 -17.92
CA ALA A 58 12.02 -23.90 -18.58
C ALA A 58 11.80 -25.07 -19.55
N GLU A 59 12.16 -24.86 -20.82
CA GLU A 59 12.09 -25.91 -21.84
C GLU A 59 13.21 -26.95 -21.69
N HIS A 60 14.31 -26.58 -21.01
CA HIS A 60 15.45 -27.45 -20.76
C HIS A 60 16.18 -27.11 -19.45
N ILE A 61 17.04 -28.03 -19.03
CA ILE A 61 17.94 -27.89 -17.88
C ILE A 61 19.40 -27.90 -18.38
N PRO A 62 20.32 -27.06 -17.86
CA PRO A 62 20.21 -26.16 -16.71
C PRO A 62 19.24 -24.98 -16.91
N LEU A 63 18.70 -24.46 -15.81
CA LEU A 63 18.01 -23.19 -15.83
C LEU A 63 18.95 -22.10 -16.34
N LEU A 64 18.42 -21.22 -17.17
CA LEU A 64 19.09 -20.01 -17.63
C LEU A 64 18.64 -18.80 -16.80
N VAL A 65 19.51 -17.79 -16.72
CA VAL A 65 19.27 -16.55 -15.96
C VAL A 65 18.05 -15.78 -16.48
N GLU A 66 17.65 -16.01 -17.72
CA GLU A 66 16.46 -15.43 -18.35
C GLU A 66 15.14 -16.04 -17.85
N HIS A 67 15.15 -17.29 -17.39
CA HIS A 67 13.97 -17.92 -16.77
C HIS A 67 13.63 -17.31 -15.41
N ILE A 68 14.58 -16.63 -14.77
CA ILE A 68 14.31 -15.86 -13.55
C ILE A 68 13.96 -14.43 -13.98
N PRO A 69 12.72 -13.96 -13.73
CA PRO A 69 12.36 -12.60 -14.07
C PRO A 69 13.34 -11.66 -13.36
N LYS A 70 13.89 -10.71 -14.12
CA LYS A 70 14.61 -9.58 -13.52
C LYS A 70 13.66 -9.00 -12.48
N LYS A 71 14.16 -8.70 -11.27
CA LYS A 71 13.40 -7.91 -10.31
C LYS A 71 12.73 -6.78 -11.09
N PRO A 72 11.38 -6.64 -11.07
CA PRO A 72 10.76 -5.50 -11.73
C PRO A 72 11.50 -4.27 -11.21
N ARG A 73 11.84 -3.36 -12.12
CA ARG A 73 12.67 -2.17 -11.86
C ARG A 73 12.11 -1.29 -10.71
N ASN A 74 10.96 -1.65 -10.12
CA ASN A 74 10.25 -0.94 -9.06
C ASN A 74 10.28 -1.59 -7.64
N GLU A 75 11.20 -2.51 -7.32
CA GLU A 75 11.36 -2.96 -5.91
C GLU A 75 12.79 -2.82 -5.32
N GLN A 76 13.74 -2.25 -6.05
CA GLN A 76 14.89 -1.59 -5.41
C GLN A 76 14.49 -0.12 -5.35
N LYS A 77 14.15 0.38 -4.16
CA LYS A 77 13.84 1.80 -3.93
C LYS A 77 14.90 2.65 -4.66
N PRO A 78 14.59 3.33 -5.79
CA PRO A 78 15.56 4.21 -6.41
C PRO A 78 15.87 5.32 -5.39
N PRO A 79 17.14 5.66 -5.13
CA PRO A 79 17.41 6.98 -4.62
C PRO A 79 16.96 7.95 -5.72
N ASN A 80 15.90 8.72 -5.48
CA ASN A 80 15.41 9.82 -6.32
C ASN A 80 14.55 9.55 -7.57
N VAL A 81 13.68 8.54 -7.57
CA VAL A 81 12.40 8.70 -8.32
C VAL A 81 11.26 8.65 -7.30
N VAL A 82 10.90 9.82 -6.80
CA VAL A 82 9.67 10.01 -6.02
C VAL A 82 8.52 9.78 -6.99
N GLU A 83 7.96 8.57 -7.07
CA GLU A 83 6.57 8.47 -7.47
C GLU A 83 5.82 9.45 -6.56
N PRO A 84 5.11 10.46 -7.10
CA PRO A 84 4.53 11.51 -6.29
C PRO A 84 3.60 10.83 -5.31
N THR A 85 4.05 10.73 -4.05
CA THR A 85 3.27 10.08 -3.00
C THR A 85 1.98 10.87 -2.95
N PRO A 86 0.79 10.25 -3.06
CA PRO A 86 -0.45 10.99 -3.09
C PRO A 86 -0.49 11.98 -1.92
N GLN A 87 -0.90 13.21 -2.18
CA GLN A 87 -0.86 14.27 -1.18
C GLN A 87 -2.25 14.86 -0.94
N LEU A 88 -2.42 15.41 0.26
CA LEU A 88 -3.48 16.35 0.56
C LEU A 88 -2.89 17.71 0.81
N ILE A 89 -3.47 18.72 0.17
CA ILE A 89 -3.17 20.12 0.46
C ILE A 89 -4.32 20.65 1.32
N LEU A 90 -4.06 20.86 2.61
CA LEU A 90 -5.01 21.43 3.55
C LEU A 90 -5.00 22.96 3.41
N THR A 91 -6.20 23.52 3.25
CA THR A 91 -6.45 24.96 3.19
C THR A 91 -7.59 25.35 4.13
N PHE A 92 -7.56 26.57 4.64
CA PHE A 92 -8.63 27.18 5.43
C PHE A 92 -8.85 28.61 4.95
N LYS A 93 -10.08 28.97 4.60
CA LYS A 93 -10.42 30.31 4.06
C LYS A 93 -9.43 30.78 2.99
N HIS A 94 -9.10 29.90 2.04
CA HIS A 94 -8.16 30.12 0.92
C HIS A 94 -6.68 30.19 1.28
N LYS A 95 -6.30 30.08 2.55
CA LYS A 95 -4.89 30.01 2.97
C LYS A 95 -4.44 28.55 3.04
N MET A 96 -3.32 28.22 2.39
CA MET A 96 -2.67 26.93 2.54
C MET A 96 -2.10 26.80 3.96
N LEU A 97 -2.48 25.72 4.65
CA LEU A 97 -2.00 25.40 5.99
C LEU A 97 -0.87 24.38 5.95
N LYS A 98 -1.08 23.23 5.29
CA LYS A 98 -0.14 22.11 5.31
C LYS A 98 -0.27 21.23 4.07
N LYS A 99 0.84 20.62 3.65
CA LYS A 99 0.86 19.48 2.72
C LYS A 99 1.06 18.19 3.53
N ILE A 100 0.23 17.20 3.27
CA ILE A 100 0.20 15.92 3.99
C ILE A 100 0.41 14.80 2.97
N SER A 101 1.38 13.92 3.23
CA SER A 101 1.63 12.75 2.38
C SER A 101 0.75 11.59 2.82
N LEU A 102 0.22 10.83 1.86
CA LEU A 102 -0.60 9.63 2.09
C LEU A 102 0.30 8.38 2.09
N ASP A 103 1.15 8.28 3.10
CA ASP A 103 2.14 7.22 3.30
C ASP A 103 1.61 6.01 4.09
N LYS A 104 0.51 6.19 4.83
CA LYS A 104 -0.17 5.11 5.57
C LYS A 104 -1.36 4.55 4.78
N PRO A 105 -1.72 3.26 4.98
CA PRO A 105 -2.92 2.68 4.36
C PRO A 105 -4.21 3.30 4.89
N ARG A 106 -4.17 3.93 6.07
CA ARG A 106 -5.32 4.59 6.69
C ARG A 106 -4.85 5.88 7.36
N LEU A 107 -5.59 6.98 7.19
CA LEU A 107 -5.39 8.24 7.90
C LEU A 107 -6.71 8.72 8.50
N LEU A 108 -6.70 9.03 9.78
CA LEU A 108 -7.86 9.59 10.48
C LEU A 108 -7.83 11.13 10.42
N ILE A 109 -8.97 11.71 10.09
CA ILE A 109 -9.19 13.16 10.06
C ILE A 109 -10.15 13.55 11.17
N GLY A 110 -9.82 14.56 11.96
CA GLY A 110 -10.70 15.05 13.00
C GLY A 110 -10.04 16.10 13.88
N ARG A 111 -10.80 16.65 14.84
CA ARG A 111 -10.29 17.66 15.78
C ARG A 111 -9.55 17.10 16.99
N ASN A 112 -9.54 15.78 17.17
CA ASN A 112 -8.85 15.15 18.31
C ASN A 112 -7.38 14.93 17.94
N ALA A 113 -6.46 15.17 18.89
CA ALA A 113 -5.02 15.00 18.73
C ALA A 113 -4.60 13.56 18.33
N ILE A 114 -5.47 12.57 18.53
CA ILE A 114 -5.24 11.19 18.07
C ILE A 114 -5.38 11.01 16.55
N CYS A 115 -5.89 12.01 15.84
CA CYS A 115 -6.07 11.95 14.38
C CYS A 115 -4.74 12.21 13.67
N ASP A 116 -4.47 11.47 12.60
CA ASP A 116 -3.29 11.72 11.76
C ASP A 116 -3.33 13.11 11.11
N ILE A 117 -4.55 13.56 10.78
CA ILE A 117 -4.83 14.91 10.26
C ILE A 117 -5.69 15.62 11.30
N GLU A 118 -5.02 16.24 12.26
CA GLU A 118 -5.65 17.07 13.28
C GLU A 118 -6.08 18.42 12.69
N ILE A 119 -7.36 18.73 12.82
CA ILE A 119 -7.92 20.03 12.44
C ILE A 119 -8.75 20.57 13.61
N VAL A 120 -8.12 21.39 14.45
CA VAL A 120 -8.71 21.92 15.69
C VAL A 120 -9.74 23.02 15.35
N HIS A 121 -10.97 22.60 15.08
CA HIS A 121 -12.07 23.51 14.78
C HIS A 121 -13.40 22.94 15.29
N GLU A 122 -14.33 23.80 15.71
CA GLU A 122 -15.62 23.40 16.29
C GLU A 122 -16.52 22.67 15.27
N TRP A 123 -16.39 23.03 13.99
CA TRP A 123 -17.15 22.41 12.88
C TRP A 123 -16.64 21.03 12.47
N ILE A 124 -15.58 20.54 13.11
CA ILE A 124 -14.97 19.26 12.79
C ILE A 124 -15.19 18.30 13.95
N SER A 125 -15.79 17.14 13.66
CA SER A 125 -15.97 16.07 14.66
C SER A 125 -14.63 15.58 15.21
N ARG A 126 -14.66 15.03 16.44
CA ARG A 126 -13.47 14.43 17.09
C ARG A 126 -12.80 13.39 16.18
N GLN A 127 -13.62 12.57 15.53
CA GLN A 127 -13.25 11.66 14.46
C GLN A 127 -14.26 11.95 13.35
N HIS A 128 -13.82 12.62 12.29
CA HIS A 128 -14.71 13.17 11.27
C HIS A 128 -14.82 12.23 10.07
N ALA A 129 -13.68 11.89 9.49
CA ALA A 129 -13.60 11.04 8.32
C ALA A 129 -12.32 10.20 8.40
N ILE A 130 -12.28 9.13 7.63
CA ILE A 130 -11.10 8.31 7.44
C ILE A 130 -10.79 8.20 5.96
N LEU A 131 -9.52 8.32 5.62
CA LEU A 131 -9.01 7.95 4.31
C LEU A 131 -8.48 6.52 4.38
N ILE A 132 -8.86 5.70 3.42
CA ILE A 132 -8.44 4.32 3.30
C ILE A 132 -7.85 4.15 1.91
N ARG A 133 -6.62 3.64 1.85
CA ARG A 133 -5.85 3.49 0.62
C ARG A 133 -5.47 2.02 0.42
N ASN A 134 -5.63 1.55 -0.80
CA ASN A 134 -5.00 0.33 -1.30
C ASN A 134 -3.99 0.69 -2.40
N GLU A 135 -3.43 -0.31 -3.07
CA GLU A 135 -2.41 -0.09 -4.12
C GLU A 135 -2.92 0.74 -5.31
N LYS A 136 -4.24 0.81 -5.54
CA LYS A 136 -4.84 1.36 -6.76
C LYS A 136 -5.78 2.54 -6.53
N SER A 137 -6.34 2.68 -5.33
CA SER A 137 -7.40 3.65 -5.06
C SER A 137 -7.33 4.19 -3.62
N THR A 138 -7.78 5.43 -3.48
CA THR A 138 -7.98 6.09 -2.19
C THR A 138 -9.46 6.38 -2.02
N VAL A 139 -10.02 6.01 -0.88
CA VAL A 139 -11.43 6.22 -0.53
C VAL A 139 -11.50 7.08 0.71
N ILE A 140 -12.35 8.11 0.69
CA ILE A 140 -12.76 8.82 1.90
C ILE A 140 -14.06 8.24 2.42
N VAL A 141 -14.18 8.07 3.74
CA VAL A 141 -15.40 7.63 4.41
C VAL A 141 -15.73 8.57 5.56
N ASP A 142 -16.95 9.08 5.57
CA ASP A 142 -17.50 9.87 6.68
C ASP A 142 -17.79 8.96 7.88
N LEU A 143 -17.32 9.35 9.07
CA LEU A 143 -17.50 8.57 10.30
C LEU A 143 -18.74 9.02 11.09
N ASN A 144 -19.83 9.36 10.40
CA ASN A 144 -21.00 10.01 10.96
C ASN A 144 -20.64 11.33 11.65
N SER A 145 -19.97 12.19 10.90
CA SER A 145 -19.63 13.52 11.38
C SER A 145 -20.88 14.38 11.60
N ARG A 146 -20.78 15.41 12.44
CA ARG A 146 -21.91 16.29 12.76
C ARG A 146 -22.32 17.16 11.55
N ASN A 147 -21.33 17.63 10.79
CA ASN A 147 -21.55 18.59 9.70
C ASN A 147 -21.41 17.96 8.31
N GLY A 148 -21.10 16.66 8.23
CA GLY A 148 -20.92 15.94 6.97
C GLY A 148 -19.56 16.13 6.33
N THR A 149 -19.21 15.18 5.47
CA THR A 149 -18.07 15.24 4.56
C THR A 149 -18.57 15.52 3.15
N TYR A 150 -17.94 16.44 2.44
CA TYR A 150 -18.32 16.78 1.06
C TYR A 150 -17.13 16.55 0.13
N VAL A 151 -17.38 16.06 -1.08
CA VAL A 151 -16.39 16.00 -2.16
C VAL A 151 -16.95 16.76 -3.34
N ASN A 152 -16.21 17.76 -3.82
CA ASN A 152 -16.63 18.64 -4.92
C ASN A 152 -18.03 19.25 -4.70
N ALA A 153 -18.29 19.71 -3.47
CA ALA A 153 -19.56 20.29 -3.00
C ALA A 153 -20.75 19.32 -2.86
N GLU A 154 -20.57 18.02 -3.11
CA GLU A 154 -21.61 17.01 -2.89
C GLU A 154 -21.40 16.27 -1.56
N PRO A 155 -22.45 16.07 -0.75
CA PRO A 155 -22.34 15.31 0.49
C PRO A 155 -22.07 13.82 0.19
N VAL A 156 -21.09 13.23 0.87
CA VAL A 156 -20.71 11.83 0.66
C VAL A 156 -20.67 11.05 1.97
N LYS A 157 -21.10 9.80 1.92
CA LYS A 157 -20.82 8.81 2.98
C LYS A 157 -19.50 8.08 2.72
N ASN A 158 -19.24 7.79 1.46
CA ASN A 158 -17.98 7.24 0.96
C ASN A 158 -17.74 7.77 -0.46
N HIS A 159 -16.49 7.92 -0.86
CA HIS A 159 -16.14 8.40 -2.20
C HIS A 159 -14.75 7.92 -2.61
N VAL A 160 -14.63 7.33 -3.81
CA VAL A 160 -13.33 7.01 -4.42
C VAL A 160 -12.75 8.30 -4.98
N LEU A 161 -11.63 8.75 -4.43
CA LEU A 161 -10.99 10.00 -4.82
C LEU A 161 -10.25 9.87 -6.14
N ILE A 162 -10.37 10.89 -6.97
CA ILE A 162 -9.57 11.10 -8.18
C ILE A 162 -8.76 12.38 -8.07
N ASN A 163 -7.69 12.48 -8.85
CA ASN A 163 -6.78 13.62 -8.85
C ASN A 163 -7.54 14.95 -8.92
N ASN A 164 -7.15 15.90 -8.06
CA ASN A 164 -7.75 17.22 -7.88
C ASN A 164 -9.11 17.27 -7.20
N ASP A 165 -9.66 16.14 -6.71
CA ASP A 165 -10.87 16.19 -5.88
C ASP A 165 -10.66 17.09 -4.65
N ILE A 166 -11.70 17.85 -4.32
CA ILE A 166 -11.71 18.77 -3.18
C ILE A 166 -12.64 18.21 -2.12
N ILE A 167 -12.05 17.72 -1.02
CA ILE A 167 -12.79 17.32 0.17
C ILE A 167 -13.03 18.57 1.02
N SER A 168 -14.27 18.83 1.43
CA SER A 168 -14.63 19.95 2.29
C SER A 168 -15.21 19.47 3.63
N LEU A 169 -14.69 20.04 4.73
CA LEU A 169 -15.07 19.77 6.11
C LEU A 169 -15.33 21.12 6.81
N GLY A 170 -16.56 21.64 6.67
CA GLY A 170 -16.85 23.05 6.96
C GLY A 170 -16.02 23.98 6.05
N ASP A 171 -15.36 24.99 6.64
CA ASP A 171 -14.51 25.95 5.92
C ASP A 171 -13.10 25.41 5.54
N HIS A 172 -12.81 24.16 5.92
CA HIS A 172 -11.53 23.52 5.60
C HIS A 172 -11.66 22.72 4.31
N ARG A 173 -10.66 22.82 3.44
CA ARG A 173 -10.59 22.05 2.20
C ARG A 173 -9.29 21.25 2.12
N LEU A 174 -9.39 20.00 1.75
CA LEU A 174 -8.29 19.10 1.45
C LEU A 174 -8.33 18.79 -0.04
N LYS A 175 -7.38 19.34 -0.80
CA LYS A 175 -7.22 18.99 -2.22
C LYS A 175 -6.40 17.71 -2.33
N PHE A 176 -6.97 16.68 -2.95
CA PHE A 176 -6.28 15.44 -3.25
C PHE A 176 -5.43 15.59 -4.52
N VAL A 177 -4.15 15.20 -4.42
CA VAL A 177 -3.18 15.29 -5.51
C VAL A 177 -2.55 13.92 -5.69
N ASP A 178 -2.97 13.24 -6.74
CA ASP A 178 -2.45 11.93 -7.15
C ASP A 178 -2.59 11.82 -8.67
N PRO A 179 -1.54 12.13 -9.44
CA PRO A 179 -1.58 12.06 -10.90
C PRO A 179 -1.95 10.68 -11.46
N SER A 180 -1.84 9.60 -10.66
CA SER A 180 -2.21 8.25 -11.08
C SER A 180 -3.71 7.95 -10.92
N ALA A 181 -4.41 8.68 -10.06
CA ALA A 181 -5.84 8.50 -9.80
C ALA A 181 -6.71 9.24 -10.84
N THR A 182 -6.73 8.77 -12.09
CA THR A 182 -7.33 9.49 -13.22
C THR A 182 -8.76 9.07 -13.56
N SER A 183 -9.23 7.92 -13.09
CA SER A 183 -10.54 7.37 -13.45
C SER A 183 -11.46 7.20 -12.24
N ARG A 184 -12.64 7.84 -12.31
CA ARG A 184 -13.67 7.71 -11.30
C ARG A 184 -14.33 6.34 -11.45
N THR A 185 -14.02 5.45 -10.52
CA THR A 185 -14.53 4.09 -10.47
C THR A 185 -15.54 3.95 -9.33
N THR A 186 -16.51 3.04 -9.46
CA THR A 186 -17.37 2.66 -8.33
C THR A 186 -16.54 2.04 -7.20
N LEU A 187 -17.04 2.06 -5.97
CA LEU A 187 -16.39 1.37 -4.84
C LEU A 187 -16.03 -0.08 -5.19
N ARG A 188 -17.00 -0.84 -5.73
CA ARG A 188 -16.79 -2.24 -6.17
C ARG A 188 -15.70 -2.35 -7.24
N GLY A 189 -15.71 -1.48 -8.26
CA GLY A 189 -14.68 -1.50 -9.29
C GLY A 189 -13.29 -1.08 -8.76
N ALA A 190 -13.24 -0.34 -7.67
CA ALA A 190 -12.03 0.06 -6.96
C ALA A 190 -11.52 -1.00 -5.96
N GLY A 191 -12.17 -2.17 -5.91
CA GLY A 191 -11.83 -3.26 -5.00
C GLY A 191 -12.37 -3.08 -3.57
N TRP A 192 -13.33 -2.18 -3.39
CA TRP A 192 -14.00 -1.91 -2.13
C TRP A 192 -15.48 -2.29 -2.26
N ASP A 193 -15.86 -3.51 -1.90
CA ASP A 193 -17.28 -3.77 -1.63
C ASP A 193 -17.67 -3.20 -0.25
N ASP A 194 -18.97 -3.09 0.02
CA ASP A 194 -19.46 -2.50 1.27
C ASP A 194 -18.97 -3.28 2.51
N THR A 195 -18.76 -4.59 2.38
CA THR A 195 -18.29 -5.48 3.45
C THR A 195 -16.83 -5.22 3.80
N THR A 196 -15.93 -5.18 2.81
CA THR A 196 -14.49 -4.91 2.97
C THR A 196 -14.21 -3.53 3.53
N LEU A 197 -15.01 -2.53 3.13
CA LEU A 197 -14.92 -1.18 3.69
C LEU A 197 -15.34 -1.16 5.16
N ALA A 198 -16.47 -1.80 5.49
CA ALA A 198 -16.97 -1.89 6.87
C ALA A 198 -16.00 -2.63 7.80
N GLU A 199 -15.42 -3.75 7.34
CA GLU A 199 -14.40 -4.50 8.09
C GLU A 199 -13.16 -3.66 8.34
N SER A 200 -12.66 -2.95 7.32
CA SER A 200 -11.50 -2.06 7.46
C SER A 200 -11.73 -0.97 8.51
N ILE A 201 -12.92 -0.37 8.54
CA ILE A 201 -13.29 0.65 9.54
C ILE A 201 -13.41 0.03 10.94
N LYS A 202 -14.00 -1.16 11.04
CA LYS A 202 -14.16 -1.88 12.31
C LYS A 202 -12.82 -2.24 12.93
N ASP A 203 -11.89 -2.75 12.12
CA ASP A 203 -10.55 -3.11 12.56
C ASP A 203 -9.73 -1.88 12.95
N PHE A 204 -9.86 -0.79 12.19
CA PHE A 204 -9.26 0.48 12.57
C PHE A 204 -9.77 0.98 13.93
N ARG A 205 -11.10 0.98 14.16
CA ARG A 205 -11.68 1.37 15.46
C ARG A 205 -11.18 0.50 16.62
N LYS A 206 -11.07 -0.82 16.41
CA LYS A 206 -10.48 -1.74 17.43
C LYS A 206 -9.01 -1.42 17.72
N GLY A 207 -8.23 -1.04 16.71
CA GLY A 207 -6.85 -0.62 16.87
C GLY A 207 -6.74 0.67 17.69
N LEU A 208 -7.55 1.67 17.34
CA LEU A 208 -7.56 2.97 18.01
C LEU A 208 -7.95 2.85 19.50
N LEU A 209 -8.96 2.03 19.82
CA LEU A 209 -9.35 1.76 21.21
C LEU A 209 -8.24 1.09 22.02
N ARG A 210 -7.40 0.27 21.40
CA ARG A 210 -6.24 -0.34 22.08
C ARG A 210 -5.15 0.69 22.37
N GLN A 211 -4.85 1.58 21.42
CA GLN A 211 -3.88 2.67 21.63
C GLN A 211 -4.31 3.65 22.72
N LEU A 212 -5.59 4.01 22.77
CA LEU A 212 -6.11 4.88 23.83
C LEU A 212 -5.94 4.25 25.22
N LYS A 213 -6.17 2.94 25.36
CA LYS A 213 -6.02 2.21 26.63
C LYS A 213 -4.57 2.03 27.08
N SER A 214 -3.58 2.09 26.18
CA SER A 214 -2.16 1.97 26.52
C SER A 214 -1.51 3.30 26.91
N THR A 215 -2.22 4.42 26.74
CA THR A 215 -1.70 5.78 26.96
C THR A 215 -2.36 6.45 28.18
N SER A 216 -3.15 5.69 28.95
CA SER A 216 -3.77 6.06 30.23
C SER A 216 -3.24 5.16 31.33
#